data_AF-A0A836TDD3-F1
#
_entry.id   AF-A0A836TDD3-F1
#
_cell.length_a   1.000
_cell.length_b   1.000
_cell.length_c   1.000
_cell.angle_alpha   90.00
_cell.angle_beta   90.00
_cell.angle_gamma   90.00
#
_symmetry.space_group_name_H-M   'P 1'
#
loop_
_entity.id
_entity.type
_entity.pdbx_description
1 polymer ?
#
loop_
_entity_poly.entity_id
_entity_poly.type
_entity_poly.pdbx_seq_one_letter_code
_entity_poly.pdbx_strand_id
1 'polypeptide(L)'
;MPQKVLKHKVGLETHGLKNLEKIHWNLSTPQLYEHIIHNGEGHVSHLGPVCVTTGEHTGRAPKDKFIVQEPSSQENIWWGKVNKPFTVEQFEALYSRILAYLQGKKVYVQDCCAGSDPKHQTHIRVITE
;
A
#
# COMPACT_ATOMS: atom_id res chain seq x y z
N MET A 1 9.40 -22.74 -9.55
CA MET A 1 8.32 -22.42 -10.51
C MET A 1 8.35 -20.91 -10.73
N PRO A 2 8.51 -20.39 -11.95
CA PRO A 2 8.40 -18.96 -12.16
C PRO A 2 6.97 -18.55 -11.80
N GLN A 3 6.82 -17.83 -10.70
CA GLN A 3 5.54 -17.31 -10.25
C GLN A 3 5.09 -16.33 -11.34
N LYS A 4 4.00 -16.65 -12.04
CA LYS A 4 3.45 -15.81 -13.09
C LYS A 4 3.18 -14.44 -12.47
N VAL A 5 4.02 -13.46 -12.80
CA VAL A 5 3.94 -12.13 -12.21
C VAL A 5 2.57 -11.58 -12.55
N LEU A 6 1.74 -11.39 -11.53
CA LEU A 6 0.48 -10.71 -11.68
C LEU A 6 0.81 -9.31 -12.17
N LYS A 7 0.31 -8.97 -13.35
CA LYS A 7 0.49 -7.64 -13.92
C LYS A 7 -0.89 -7.10 -14.20
N HIS A 8 -1.32 -6.16 -13.38
CA HIS A 8 -2.55 -5.44 -13.65
C HIS A 8 -2.42 -4.66 -14.97
N LYS A 9 -3.50 -4.63 -15.76
CA LYS A 9 -3.51 -4.05 -17.11
C LYS A 9 -3.53 -2.52 -17.14
N VAL A 10 -3.69 -1.88 -15.97
CA VAL A 10 -3.79 -0.42 -15.81
C VAL A 10 -2.56 0.11 -15.10
N GLY A 11 -2.09 1.30 -15.49
CA GLY A 11 -0.98 1.99 -14.84
C GLY A 11 -1.40 2.68 -13.55
N LEU A 12 -0.55 3.56 -13.03
CA LEU A 12 -0.81 4.27 -11.76
C LEU A 12 -1.65 5.54 -11.95
N GLU A 13 -1.77 6.02 -13.18
CA GLU A 13 -2.60 7.16 -13.57
C GLU A 13 -4.08 6.96 -13.25
N THR A 14 -4.57 5.71 -13.26
CA THR A 14 -5.95 5.38 -12.85
C THR A 14 -6.19 5.58 -11.35
N HIS A 15 -5.11 5.69 -10.57
CA HIS A 15 -5.13 6.03 -9.16
C HIS A 15 -4.76 7.51 -8.92
N GLY A 16 -4.81 8.36 -9.95
CA GLY A 16 -4.50 9.79 -9.83
C GLY A 16 -3.01 10.12 -9.63
N LEU A 17 -2.12 9.13 -9.57
CA LEU A 17 -0.69 9.33 -9.43
C LEU A 17 -0.08 9.83 -10.74
N LYS A 18 0.63 10.94 -10.66
CA LYS A 18 1.27 11.63 -11.80
C LYS A 18 2.67 12.09 -11.41
N ASN A 19 3.52 12.39 -12.41
CA ASN A 19 4.86 12.95 -12.25
C ASN A 19 5.73 12.24 -11.19
N LEU A 20 5.67 10.91 -11.13
CA LEU A 20 6.54 10.13 -10.27
C LEU A 20 7.96 10.12 -10.85
N GLU A 21 8.99 10.18 -10.00
CA GLU A 21 10.40 10.13 -10.45
C GLU A 21 10.71 8.76 -11.05
N LYS A 22 10.30 7.69 -10.36
CA LYS A 22 10.57 6.31 -10.77
C LYS A 22 9.52 5.36 -10.21
N ILE A 23 9.14 4.36 -11.01
CA ILE A 23 8.20 3.32 -10.60
C ILE A 23 8.90 1.96 -10.66
N HIS A 24 9.04 1.33 -9.49
CA HIS A 24 9.64 0.01 -9.33
C HIS A 24 8.55 -1.06 -9.26
N TRP A 25 8.33 -1.76 -10.38
CA TRP A 25 7.28 -2.78 -10.48
C TRP A 25 7.78 -4.16 -10.07
N ASN A 26 7.06 -4.79 -9.13
CA ASN A 26 7.18 -6.20 -8.75
C ASN A 26 8.64 -6.64 -8.54
N LEU A 27 9.41 -5.84 -7.80
CA LEU A 27 10.79 -6.17 -7.49
C LEU A 27 10.86 -7.52 -6.77
N SER A 28 11.89 -8.29 -7.11
CA SER A 28 12.18 -9.53 -6.39
C SER A 28 12.70 -9.25 -4.98
N THR A 29 12.62 -10.24 -4.09
CA THR A 29 13.14 -10.12 -2.72
C THR A 29 14.60 -9.65 -2.68
N PRO A 30 15.54 -10.19 -3.48
CA PRO A 30 16.92 -9.69 -3.48
C PRO A 30 17.04 -8.22 -3.92
N GLN A 31 16.25 -7.77 -4.89
CA GLN A 31 16.25 -6.36 -5.30
C GLN A 31 15.71 -5.46 -4.18
N LEU A 32 14.66 -5.90 -3.47
CA LEU A 32 14.16 -5.16 -2.31
C LEU A 32 15.20 -5.07 -1.19
N TYR A 33 15.99 -6.13 -0.96
CA TYR A 33 17.10 -6.10 0.00
C TYR A 33 18.13 -5.02 -0.37
N GLU A 34 18.57 -4.99 -1.64
CA GLU A 34 19.54 -3.99 -2.11
C GLU A 34 19.02 -2.56 -1.90
N HIS A 35 17.75 -2.33 -2.23
CA HIS A 35 17.11 -1.02 -2.07
C HIS A 35 17.01 -0.57 -0.61
N ILE A 36 16.55 -1.45 0.29
CA ILE A 36 16.42 -1.13 1.72
C ILE A 36 17.78 -0.71 2.32
N ILE A 37 18.85 -1.45 1.98
CA ILE A 37 20.20 -1.14 2.46
C ILE A 37 20.74 0.14 1.82
N HIS A 38 20.55 0.31 0.51
CA HIS A 38 21.00 1.51 -0.21
C HIS A 38 20.34 2.79 0.32
N ASN A 39 19.05 2.72 0.67
CA ASN A 39 18.30 3.85 1.21
C ASN A 39 18.53 4.10 2.71
N GLY A 40 19.24 3.19 3.41
CA GLY A 40 19.44 3.28 4.85
C GLY A 40 18.18 3.03 5.68
N GLU A 41 17.20 2.31 5.13
CA GLU A 41 15.88 2.04 5.74
C GLU A 41 15.89 0.81 6.66
N GLY A 42 16.98 0.04 6.65
CA GLY A 42 17.17 -1.14 7.48
C GLY A 42 18.60 -1.66 7.39
N HIS A 43 18.85 -2.78 8.05
CA HIS A 43 20.14 -3.48 8.00
C HIS A 43 19.94 -5.00 7.96
N VAL A 44 20.90 -5.72 7.38
CA VAL A 44 20.90 -7.18 7.40
C VAL A 44 21.51 -7.65 8.72
N SER A 45 20.76 -8.46 9.46
CA SER A 45 21.20 -9.06 10.72
C SER A 45 21.89 -10.41 10.50
N HIS A 46 22.43 -10.99 11.58
CA HIS A 46 23.00 -12.33 11.53
C HIS A 46 21.98 -13.34 10.97
N LEU A 47 22.44 -14.23 10.08
CA LEU A 47 21.64 -15.20 9.32
C LEU A 47 20.80 -14.63 8.18
N GLY A 48 20.94 -13.34 7.87
CA GLY A 48 20.39 -12.74 6.66
C GLY A 48 19.03 -12.05 6.71
N PRO A 49 18.20 -12.06 7.77
CA PRO A 49 16.96 -11.29 7.76
C PRO A 49 17.24 -9.79 7.84
N VAL A 50 16.44 -9.01 7.12
CA VAL A 50 16.43 -7.55 7.20
C VAL A 50 15.69 -7.12 8.48
N CYS A 51 16.33 -6.26 9.26
CA CYS A 51 15.76 -5.60 10.42
C CYS A 51 15.46 -4.14 10.10
N VAL A 52 14.25 -3.69 10.46
CA VAL A 52 13.75 -2.32 10.27
C VAL A 52 13.20 -1.77 11.59
N THR A 53 13.10 -0.45 11.71
CA THR A 53 12.49 0.23 12.86
C THR A 53 11.30 1.06 12.38
N THR A 54 10.13 0.91 13.01
CA THR A 54 8.90 1.63 12.63
C THR A 54 8.68 2.93 13.41
N GLY A 55 9.68 3.37 14.17
CA GLY A 55 9.64 4.60 14.96
C GLY A 55 8.67 4.51 16.13
N GLU A 56 7.89 5.58 16.34
CA GLU A 56 6.91 5.69 17.43
C GLU A 56 5.77 4.65 17.31
N HIS A 57 5.42 4.27 16.08
CA HIS A 57 4.29 3.37 15.83
C HIS A 57 4.75 1.92 15.73
N THR A 58 4.79 1.23 16.88
CA THR A 58 5.23 -0.18 17.01
C THR A 58 4.08 -1.20 16.95
N GLY A 59 2.85 -0.72 16.76
CA GLY A 59 1.65 -1.57 16.73
C GLY A 59 0.50 -0.90 16.00
N ARG A 60 -0.69 -1.50 16.11
CA ARG A 60 -1.90 -0.95 15.48
C ARG A 60 -2.34 0.34 16.18
N ALA A 61 -2.83 1.28 15.38
CA ALA A 61 -3.52 2.48 15.85
C ALA A 61 -5.05 2.34 15.62
N PRO A 62 -5.77 1.54 16.44
CA PRO A 62 -7.19 1.24 16.19
C PRO A 62 -8.09 2.48 16.22
N LYS A 63 -7.68 3.52 16.95
CA LYS A 63 -8.39 4.81 17.00
C LYS A 63 -8.24 5.64 15.74
N ASP A 64 -7.34 5.26 14.83
CA ASP A 64 -7.07 5.97 13.57
C ASP A 64 -7.52 5.19 12.33
N LYS A 65 -8.27 4.10 12.53
CA LYS A 65 -8.99 3.40 11.45
C LYS A 65 -10.32 4.10 11.17
N PHE A 66 -10.63 4.34 9.90
CA PHE A 66 -11.93 4.85 9.46
C PHE A 66 -12.44 4.09 8.22
N ILE A 67 -13.74 4.21 7.94
CA ILE A 67 -14.37 3.72 6.71
C ILE A 67 -15.16 4.89 6.12
N VAL A 68 -15.00 5.14 4.83
CA VAL A 68 -15.72 6.20 4.13
C VAL A 68 -17.22 5.88 4.16
N GLN A 69 -18.02 6.85 4.59
CA GLN A 69 -19.47 6.72 4.59
C GLN A 69 -19.99 7.13 3.21
N GLU A 70 -20.02 6.18 2.29
CA GLU A 70 -20.51 6.35 0.93
C GLU A 70 -21.87 5.65 0.70
N PRO A 71 -22.72 6.14 -0.21
CA PRO A 71 -24.05 5.57 -0.44
C PRO A 71 -24.05 4.09 -0.85
N SER A 72 -23.01 3.62 -1.54
CA SER A 72 -22.91 2.25 -2.07
C SER A 72 -22.76 1.17 -1.00
N SER A 73 -22.22 1.53 0.18
CA SER A 73 -21.85 0.56 1.21
C SER A 73 -22.41 0.89 2.59
N GLN A 74 -22.86 2.12 2.84
CA GLN A 74 -23.18 2.59 4.20
C GLN A 74 -24.19 1.74 4.97
N GLU A 75 -25.17 1.14 4.31
CA GLU A 75 -26.18 0.29 4.95
C GLU A 75 -25.65 -1.09 5.35
N ASN A 76 -24.53 -1.51 4.76
CA ASN A 76 -23.91 -2.82 4.98
C ASN A 76 -22.77 -2.77 6.02
N ILE A 77 -22.42 -1.58 6.52
CA ILE A 77 -21.32 -1.42 7.47
C ILE A 77 -21.85 -1.43 8.90
N TRP A 78 -21.21 -2.25 9.75
CA TRP A 78 -21.46 -2.24 11.18
C TRP A 78 -20.77 -1.04 11.85
N TRP A 79 -21.44 0.11 11.86
CA TRP A 79 -20.92 1.36 12.41
C TRP A 79 -20.76 1.34 13.94
N GLY A 80 -19.72 2.00 14.44
CA GLY A 80 -19.50 2.15 15.88
C GLY A 80 -18.09 2.60 16.23
N LYS A 81 -17.65 2.32 17.46
CA LYS A 81 -16.32 2.72 17.95
C LYS A 81 -15.16 2.13 17.13
N VAL A 82 -15.37 0.97 16.51
CA VAL A 82 -14.37 0.25 15.69
C VAL A 82 -14.38 0.72 14.23
N ASN A 83 -15.58 0.81 13.63
CA ASN A 83 -15.77 1.30 12.27
C ASN A 83 -16.33 2.72 12.36
N LYS A 84 -15.42 3.69 12.41
CA LYS A 84 -15.75 5.11 12.50
C LYS A 84 -16.03 5.65 11.09
N PRO A 85 -17.12 6.41 10.89
CA PRO A 85 -17.39 7.03 9.60
C PRO A 85 -16.35 8.10 9.29
N PHE A 86 -16.05 8.25 8.00
CA PHE A 86 -15.27 9.35 7.43
C PHE A 86 -16.05 9.91 6.26
N THR A 87 -16.17 11.23 6.15
CA THR A 87 -16.96 11.79 5.04
C THR A 87 -16.19 11.64 3.73
N VAL A 88 -16.93 11.57 2.61
CA VAL A 88 -16.33 11.49 1.27
C VAL A 88 -15.43 12.70 1.03
N GLU A 89 -15.85 13.90 1.43
CA GLU A 89 -15.08 15.13 1.25
C GLU A 89 -13.77 15.12 2.03
N GLN A 90 -13.79 14.62 3.27
CA GLN A 90 -12.58 14.48 4.08
C GLN A 90 -11.63 13.44 3.51
N PHE A 91 -12.17 12.33 2.98
CA PHE A 91 -11.39 11.32 2.27
C PHE A 91 -10.71 11.91 1.04
N GLU A 92 -11.47 12.57 0.17
CA GLU A 92 -10.94 13.18 -1.07
C GLU A 92 -9.87 14.23 -0.78
N ALA A 93 -10.07 15.04 0.27
CA ALA A 93 -9.07 16.01 0.71
C ALA A 93 -7.77 15.34 1.19
N LEU A 94 -7.87 14.27 1.99
CA LEU A 94 -6.71 13.50 2.45
C LEU A 94 -6.02 12.79 1.27
N TYR A 95 -6.80 12.15 0.41
CA TYR A 95 -6.30 11.44 -0.77
C TYR A 95 -5.54 12.37 -1.71
N SER A 96 -6.11 13.55 -2.01
CA SER A 96 -5.45 14.58 -2.82
C SER A 96 -4.10 15.02 -2.24
N ARG A 97 -3.99 15.11 -0.91
CA ARG A 97 -2.72 15.42 -0.24
C ARG A 97 -1.68 14.31 -0.40
N ILE A 98 -2.10 13.04 -0.34
CA ILE A 98 -1.21 11.89 -0.60
C ILE A 98 -0.73 11.91 -2.06
N LEU A 99 -1.62 12.15 -3.03
CA LEU A 99 -1.25 12.25 -4.44
C LEU A 99 -0.26 13.38 -4.71
N ALA A 100 -0.43 14.53 -4.03
CA ALA A 100 0.49 15.65 -4.09
C ALA A 100 1.84 15.33 -3.44
N TYR A 101 1.84 14.66 -2.28
CA TYR A 101 3.04 14.26 -1.57
C TYR A 101 3.91 13.28 -2.36
N LEU A 102 3.30 12.38 -3.13
CA LEU A 102 4.01 11.40 -3.97
C LEU A 102 4.56 12.00 -5.27
N GLN A 103 4.24 13.24 -5.62
CA GLN A 103 4.82 13.91 -6.80
C GLN A 103 6.35 13.96 -6.69
N GLY A 104 7.04 13.60 -7.77
CA GLY A 104 8.50 13.62 -7.83
C GLY A 104 9.19 12.57 -6.95
N LYS A 105 8.45 11.61 -6.37
CA LYS A 105 9.01 10.52 -5.58
C LYS A 105 9.21 9.25 -6.40
N LYS A 106 10.11 8.41 -5.91
CA LYS A 106 10.19 7.00 -6.31
C LYS A 106 9.07 6.25 -5.59
N VAL A 107 8.46 5.29 -6.27
CA VAL A 107 7.46 4.41 -5.67
C VAL A 107 7.72 2.95 -6.03
N TYR A 108 7.34 2.07 -5.13
CA TYR A 108 7.35 0.63 -5.28
C TYR A 108 5.92 0.12 -5.46
N VAL A 109 5.73 -0.74 -6.45
CA VAL A 109 4.43 -1.35 -6.75
C VAL A 109 4.55 -2.85 -6.66
N GLN A 110 3.69 -3.48 -5.86
CA GLN A 110 3.56 -4.93 -5.79
C GLN A 110 2.12 -5.35 -6.11
N ASP A 111 1.95 -6.11 -7.19
CA ASP A 111 0.69 -6.76 -7.55
C ASP A 111 0.63 -8.15 -6.90
N CYS A 112 -0.36 -8.34 -6.03
CA CYS A 112 -0.54 -9.49 -5.14
C CYS A 112 -1.95 -10.09 -5.23
N CYS A 113 -2.15 -11.22 -4.57
CA CYS A 113 -3.48 -11.78 -4.29
C CYS A 113 -3.65 -12.04 -2.78
N ALA A 114 -4.86 -11.84 -2.27
CA ALA A 114 -5.29 -12.35 -0.97
C ALA A 114 -6.31 -13.49 -1.15
N GLY A 115 -6.09 -14.61 -0.45
CA GLY A 115 -6.84 -15.85 -0.64
C GLY A 115 -6.13 -16.80 -1.62
N SER A 116 -6.02 -18.08 -1.25
CA SER A 116 -5.29 -19.09 -2.03
C SER A 116 -6.13 -19.77 -3.12
N ASP A 117 -7.47 -19.74 -3.00
CA ASP A 117 -8.37 -20.29 -4.01
C ASP A 117 -8.51 -19.30 -5.18
N PRO A 118 -8.11 -19.67 -6.41
CA PRO A 118 -8.22 -18.80 -7.59
C PRO A 118 -9.64 -18.30 -7.90
N LYS A 119 -10.69 -19.02 -7.45
CA LYS A 119 -12.09 -18.62 -7.66
C LYS A 119 -12.55 -17.51 -6.70
N HIS A 120 -11.87 -17.37 -5.55
CA HIS A 120 -12.27 -16.46 -4.48
C HIS A 120 -11.16 -15.47 -4.09
N GLN A 121 -10.02 -15.49 -4.78
CA GLN A 121 -8.93 -14.58 -4.52
C GLN A 121 -9.31 -13.14 -4.84
N THR A 122 -8.82 -12.21 -4.03
CA THR A 122 -8.89 -10.77 -4.29
C THR A 122 -7.56 -10.30 -4.82
N HIS A 123 -7.57 -9.65 -5.98
CA HIS A 123 -6.38 -9.02 -6.55
C HIS A 123 -6.11 -7.71 -5.82
N ILE A 124 -4.88 -7.54 -5.31
CA ILE A 124 -4.47 -6.38 -4.51
C ILE A 124 -3.25 -5.75 -5.18
N ARG A 125 -3.28 -4.44 -5.36
CA ARG A 125 -2.09 -3.65 -5.72
C ARG A 125 -1.65 -2.84 -4.51
N VAL A 126 -0.39 -3.03 -4.10
CA VAL A 126 0.26 -2.24 -3.06
C VAL A 126 1.14 -1.19 -3.73
N ILE A 127 0.98 0.08 -3.33
CA ILE A 127 1.80 1.20 -3.80
C ILE A 127 2.37 1.87 -2.55
N THR A 128 3.70 2.00 -2.49
CA THR A 128 4.41 2.62 -1.38
C THR A 128 5.61 3.42 -1.91
N GLU A 129 6.18 4.31 -1.10
CA GLU A 129 7.36 5.11 -1.46
C GLU A 129 8.66 4.44 -1.02
#